data_AF-A0A4R1X7N7-F1
#
_entry.id   AF-A0A4R1X7N7-F1
#
_cell.length_a   1.000
_cell.length_b   1.000
_cell.length_c   1.000
_cell.angle_alpha   90.00
_cell.angle_beta   90.00
_cell.angle_gamma   90.00
#
_symmetry.space_group_name_H-M   'P 1'
#
loop_
_entity.id
_entity.type
_entity.pdbx_description
1 polymer ?
#
loop_
_entity_poly.entity_id
_entity_poly.type
_entity_poly.pdbx_seq_one_letter_code
_entity_poly.pdbx_strand_id
1 'polypeptide(L)' 'MSETTPAKSNIAIAKQRDGTWSFILTFRGVTHPATGKFQSQLQAQTAGMAALKALEGRSRG' A
#
# COMPACT_ATOMS: atom_id res chain seq x y z
N MET A 1 -8.91 -20.82 11.87
CA MET A 1 -9.34 -19.41 12.05
C MET A 1 -8.17 -18.57 11.60
N SER A 2 -8.36 -17.78 10.54
CA SER A 2 -7.28 -17.07 9.86
C SER A 2 -6.59 -16.10 10.80
N GLU A 3 -5.29 -16.30 11.02
CA GLU A 3 -4.42 -15.47 11.82
C GLU A 3 -4.39 -14.06 11.23
N THR A 4 -5.27 -13.18 11.72
CA THR A 4 -5.13 -11.75 11.48
C THR A 4 -4.01 -11.28 12.40
N THR A 5 -2.77 -11.51 11.96
CA THR A 5 -1.61 -10.80 12.49
C THR A 5 -1.99 -9.32 12.50
N PRO A 6 -1.85 -8.58 13.60
CA PRO A 6 -2.13 -7.16 13.62
C PRO A 6 -1.09 -6.46 12.75
N ALA A 7 -1.35 -6.39 11.45
CA ALA A 7 -0.44 -5.79 10.49
C ALA A 7 -0.41 -4.28 10.80
N LYS A 8 0.64 -3.85 11.51
CA LYS A 8 0.95 -2.43 11.78
C LYS A 8 1.10 -1.62 10.48
N SER A 9 1.27 -2.31 9.35
CA SER A 9 1.39 -1.77 8.00
C SER A 9 0.84 -2.78 6.99
N ASN A 10 -0.20 -2.43 6.23
CA ASN A 10 -0.78 -3.28 5.19
C ASN A 10 -0.79 -2.56 3.84
N ILE A 11 -0.59 -3.29 2.75
CA ILE A 11 -0.68 -2.80 1.38
C ILE A 11 -1.77 -3.59 0.66
N ALA A 12 -2.83 -2.91 0.25
CA ALA A 12 -3.87 -3.47 -0.60
C ALA A 12 -3.72 -2.94 -2.02
N ILE A 13 -3.76 -3.83 -3.02
CA ILE A 13 -3.73 -3.44 -4.43
C ILE A 13 -5.17 -3.46 -4.97
N ALA A 14 -5.64 -2.30 -5.44
CA ALA A 14 -6.97 -2.13 -5.99
C ALA A 14 -6.87 -1.84 -7.49
N LYS A 15 -7.62 -2.59 -8.32
CA LYS A 15 -7.80 -2.27 -9.73
C LYS A 15 -8.91 -1.23 -9.88
N GLN A 16 -8.59 -0.12 -10.52
CA GLN A 16 -9.53 0.94 -10.82
C GLN A 16 -10.38 0.60 -12.06
N ARG A 17 -11.54 1.28 -12.18
CA ARG A 17 -12.46 1.13 -13.31
C ARG A 17 -11.86 1.55 -14.65
N ASP A 18 -10.85 2.41 -14.64
CA ASP A 18 -10.11 2.85 -15.83
C ASP A 18 -9.05 1.82 -16.29
N GLY A 19 -8.95 0.67 -15.62
CA GLY A 19 -7.96 -0.38 -15.91
C GLY A 19 -6.60 -0.13 -15.25
N THR A 20 -6.41 1.00 -14.59
CA THR A 20 -5.21 1.28 -13.80
C THR A 20 -5.24 0.57 -12.46
N TRP A 21 -4.09 0.51 -11.81
CA TRP A 21 -3.87 -0.12 -10.53
C TRP A 21 -3.47 0.95 -9.51
N SER A 22 -3.98 0.83 -8.30
CA SER A 22 -3.60 1.69 -7.19
C SER A 22 -3.24 0.83 -5.99
N PHE A 23 -2.30 1.30 -5.18
CA PHE A 23 -2.07 0.70 -3.87
C PHE A 23 -2.67 1.60 -2.79
N ILE A 24 -3.26 0.95 -1.79
CA ILE A 24 -3.78 1.55 -0.57
C ILE A 24 -2.85 1.08 0.53
N LEU A 25 -2.26 2.03 1.25
CA LEU A 25 -1.35 1.73 2.32
C LEU A 25 -1.99 2.14 3.65
N THR A 26 -2.14 1.18 4.55
CA THR A 26 -2.63 1.43 5.90
C THR A 26 -1.46 1.29 6.85
N PHE A 27 -1.02 2.39 7.47
CA PHE A 27 0.09 2.41 8.42
C PHE A 27 -0.38 2.97 9.76
N ARG A 28 -0.24 2.19 10.84
CA ARG A 28 -0.57 2.59 12.22
C ARG A 28 -1.96 3.23 12.40
N GLY A 29 -2.96 2.75 11.66
CA GLY A 29 -4.34 3.27 11.70
C GLY A 29 -4.61 4.45 10.76
N VAL A 30 -3.60 4.97 10.07
CA VAL A 30 -3.76 5.95 9.00
C VAL A 30 -3.83 5.20 7.67
N THR A 31 -5.00 5.21 7.06
CA THR A 31 -5.16 4.73 5.68
C THR A 31 -4.82 5.86 4.74
N HIS A 32 -3.74 5.70 3.98
CA HIS A 32 -3.39 6.57 2.87
C HIS A 32 -4.19 6.11 1.63
N PRO A 33 -5.19 6.89 1.19
CA PRO A 33 -6.02 6.50 0.06
C PRO A 33 -5.20 6.45 -1.23
N ALA A 34 -5.45 5.39 -2.01
CA ALA A 34 -4.99 5.11 -3.37
C ALA A 34 -3.95 6.09 -3.93
N THR A 35 -2.69 5.88 -3.57
CA THR A 35 -1.60 6.74 -4.06
C THR A 35 -1.15 6.24 -5.42
N GLY A 36 -1.39 7.03 -6.46
CA GLY A 36 -0.92 6.75 -7.81
C GLY A 36 -1.86 5.89 -8.67
N LYS A 37 -1.73 6.10 -9.97
CA LYS A 37 -2.36 5.29 -11.03
C LYS A 37 -1.25 4.59 -11.80
N PHE A 38 -1.14 3.29 -11.58
CA PHE A 38 -0.12 2.45 -12.21
C PHE A 38 -0.75 1.67 -13.36
N GLN A 39 0.03 1.41 -14.42
CA GLN A 39 -0.48 0.66 -15.57
C GLN A 39 -0.45 -0.84 -15.35
N SER A 40 0.27 -1.33 -14.34
CA SER A 40 0.36 -2.75 -14.01
C SER A 40 0.31 -3.01 -12.51
N GLN A 41 -0.17 -4.20 -12.16
CA GLN A 41 -0.20 -4.67 -10.77
C GLN A 41 1.21 -4.71 -10.16
N LEU A 42 2.23 -5.08 -10.96
CA LEU A 42 3.62 -5.10 -10.52
C LEU A 42 4.11 -3.70 -10.14
N GLN A 43 3.83 -2.68 -10.96
CA GLN A 43 4.17 -1.30 -10.62
C GLN A 43 3.49 -0.84 -9.32
N ALA A 44 2.20 -1.13 -9.17
CA ALA A 44 1.46 -0.78 -7.94
C ALA A 44 2.06 -1.48 -6.70
N GLN A 45 2.49 -2.73 -6.83
CA GLN A 45 3.09 -3.49 -5.75
C GLN A 45 4.50 -2.97 -5.39
N THR A 46 5.34 -2.70 -6.39
CA THR A 46 6.67 -2.09 -6.17
C THR A 46 6.54 -0.70 -5.52
N ALA A 47 5.61 0.12 -6.00
CA ALA A 47 5.36 1.44 -5.43
C ALA A 47 4.80 1.36 -4.00
N GLY A 48 3.90 0.42 -3.73
CA GLY A 48 3.38 0.15 -2.39
C GLY A 48 4.48 -0.29 -1.43
N MET A 49 5.37 -1.21 -1.83
CA MET A 49 6.52 -1.64 -1.02
C MET A 49 7.51 -0.49 -0.77
N ALA A 50 7.79 0.32 -1.79
CA ALA A 50 8.63 1.51 -1.64
C ALA A 50 8.02 2.52 -0.67
N ALA A 51 6.69 2.74 -0.75
CA ALA A 51 5.96 3.60 0.17
C ALA A 51 6.02 3.06 1.60
N LEU A 52 5.81 1.76 1.80
CA LEU A 52 5.90 1.12 3.12
C LEU A 52 7.30 1.28 3.71
N LYS A 53 8.35 1.02 2.92
CA LYS A 53 9.74 1.24 3.34
C LYS A 53 10.05 2.71 3.66
N ALA A 54 9.49 3.65 2.89
CA ALA A 54 9.64 5.08 3.15
C ALA A 54 8.92 5.51 4.44
N LEU A 55 7.74 4.95 4.73
CA LEU A 55 7.00 5.18 5.98
C LEU A 55 7.71 4.56 7.19
N GLU A 56 8.26 3.36 7.06
CA GLU A 56 9.09 2.73 8.09
C GLU A 56 10.37 3.52 8.37
N GLY A 57 11.04 3.99 7.31
CA GLY A 57 12.23 4.85 7.43
C GLY A 57 11.92 6.20 8.06
N ARG A 58 10.74 6.78 7.76
CA ARG A 58 10.32 8.07 8.32
C ARG A 58 9.83 7.98 9.77
N SER A 59 9.42 6.80 10.25
CA SER A 59 9.08 6.59 11.65
C SER A 59 10.30 6.56 12.61
N ARG A 60 11.53 6.74 12.09
CA ARG A 60 12.79 6.83 12.88
C ARG A 60 13.44 8.22 12.87
N GLY A 61 12.75 9.27 12.43
CA GLY A 61 13.23 10.66 12.48
C GLY A 61 12.71 11.40 13.69
#